data_AF-D8MAZ9-F1
#
_entry.id   AF-D8MAZ9-F1
#
_cell.length_a   1.000
_cell.length_b   1.000
_cell.length_c   1.000
_cell.angle_alpha   90.00
_cell.angle_beta   90.00
_cell.angle_gamma   90.00
#
_symmetry.space_group_name_H-M   'P 1'
#
loop_
_entity.id
_entity.type
_entity.pdbx_description
1 polymer ?
#
loop_
_entity_poly.entity_id
_entity_poly.type
_entity_poly.pdbx_seq_one_letter_code
_entity_poly.pdbx_strand_id
1 'polypeptide(L)'
;MSNHEGTLLAIILDLNIDSWILQTEQSRDSPAQFIECLEGLFGFIGSFIVQSHCNQLLFAVYGAGEPTILFPKCDENIALNLKFHSQQPKNVRRFLFPKIIELMKSDHAVKSSLDSCLSRTLCYILLF
;
A
#
# COMPACT_ATOMS: atom_id res chain seq x y z
N MET A 1 21.23 -18.58 -20.21
CA MET A 1 19.94 -17.84 -20.22
C MET A 1 19.68 -17.44 -18.78
N SER A 2 19.74 -16.15 -18.46
CA SER A 2 19.40 -15.67 -17.12
C SER A 2 17.87 -15.74 -16.96
N ASN A 3 17.37 -16.59 -16.07
CA ASN A 3 15.99 -16.52 -15.64
C ASN A 3 15.79 -15.16 -14.96
N HIS A 4 15.18 -14.22 -15.67
CA HIS A 4 14.69 -12.96 -15.11
C HIS A 4 13.37 -13.23 -14.36
N GLU A 5 13.41 -14.07 -13.34
CA GLU A 5 12.26 -14.32 -12.47
C GLU A 5 12.04 -13.10 -11.58
N GLY A 6 10.86 -12.50 -11.71
CA GLY A 6 10.38 -11.43 -10.86
C GLY A 6 9.51 -11.99 -9.74
N THR A 7 9.54 -11.34 -8.57
CA THR A 7 8.62 -11.65 -7.48
C THR A 7 7.53 -10.60 -7.41
N LEU A 8 6.28 -11.03 -7.19
CA LEU A 8 5.19 -10.13 -6.83
C LEU A 8 5.09 -10.03 -5.30
N LEU A 9 5.19 -8.82 -4.77
CA LEU A 9 4.92 -8.51 -3.38
C LEU A 9 3.57 -7.80 -3.28
N ALA A 10 2.59 -8.48 -2.67
CA ALA A 10 1.30 -7.90 -2.33
C ALA A 10 1.25 -7.50 -0.86
N ILE A 11 1.05 -6.21 -0.59
CA ILE A 11 0.94 -5.64 0.74
C ILE A 11 -0.52 -5.24 0.97
N ILE A 12 -1.10 -5.69 2.07
CA ILE A 12 -2.43 -5.27 2.54
C ILE A 12 -2.23 -4.54 3.86
N LEU A 13 -2.53 -3.25 3.89
CA LEU A 13 -2.36 -2.40 5.07
C LEU A 13 -3.72 -2.11 5.73
N ASP A 14 -3.80 -2.37 7.05
CA ASP A 14 -4.94 -1.98 7.88
C ASP A 14 -4.86 -0.48 8.21
N LEU A 15 -5.91 0.26 7.89
CA LEU A 15 -6.08 1.67 8.23
C LEU A 15 -7.18 1.90 9.28
N ASN A 16 -7.71 0.84 9.88
CA ASN A 16 -8.68 0.96 10.95
C ASN A 16 -8.04 1.65 12.16
N ILE A 17 -8.47 2.88 12.43
CA ILE A 17 -7.91 3.70 13.50
C ILE A 17 -7.95 3.01 14.87
N ASP A 18 -8.96 2.16 15.12
CA ASP A 18 -9.10 1.43 16.37
C ASP A 18 -7.98 0.39 16.56
N SER A 19 -7.53 -0.25 15.47
CA SER A 19 -6.40 -1.19 15.48
C SER A 19 -5.10 -0.51 15.89
N TRP A 20 -4.92 0.73 15.44
CA TRP A 20 -3.73 1.55 15.76
C TRP A 20 -3.84 2.19 17.14
N ILE A 21 -5.04 2.62 17.55
CA ILE A 21 -5.28 3.16 18.90
C ILE A 21 -5.02 2.09 19.96
N LEU A 22 -5.50 0.86 19.79
CA LEU A 22 -5.30 -0.23 20.75
C LEU A 22 -3.83 -0.65 20.90
N GLN A 23 -3.01 -0.50 19.86
CA GLN A 23 -1.55 -0.65 19.99
C GLN A 23 -0.90 0.50 20.78
N THR A 24 -1.58 1.65 20.84
CA THR A 24 -1.05 2.90 21.40
C THR A 24 -1.65 3.28 22.75
N GLU A 25 -2.60 2.54 23.34
CA GLU A 25 -3.08 2.83 24.71
C GLU A 25 -1.95 2.76 25.77
N GLN A 26 -0.74 2.32 25.39
CA GLN A 26 0.47 2.40 26.20
C GLN A 26 1.32 3.69 25.98
N SER A 27 1.01 4.55 25.01
CA SER A 27 1.77 5.78 24.72
C SER A 27 0.88 6.97 24.28
N ARG A 28 1.29 8.20 24.61
CA ARG A 28 0.56 9.43 24.20
C ARG A 28 0.77 9.83 22.74
N ASP A 29 1.52 9.04 21.96
CA ASP A 29 2.10 9.43 20.66
C ASP A 29 1.58 8.59 19.48
N SER A 30 0.29 8.19 19.50
CA SER A 30 -0.30 7.28 18.51
C SER A 30 -0.09 7.66 17.03
N PRO A 31 -0.16 8.95 16.61
CA PRO A 31 0.06 9.32 15.22
C PRO A 31 1.54 9.22 14.81
N ALA A 32 2.47 9.42 15.74
CA ALA A 32 3.90 9.33 15.46
C ALA A 32 4.33 7.88 15.21
N GLN A 33 3.81 6.93 16.00
CA GLN A 33 4.11 5.51 15.84
C GLN A 33 3.63 4.95 14.50
N PHE A 34 2.44 5.35 14.05
CA PHE A 34 1.95 4.96 12.73
C PHE A 34 2.85 5.51 11.60
N ILE A 35 3.27 6.77 11.69
CA ILE A 35 4.18 7.37 10.70
C ILE A 35 5.53 6.64 10.69
N GLU A 36 6.10 6.33 11.86
CA GLU A 36 7.34 5.54 11.96
C GLU A 36 7.20 4.15 11.32
N CYS A 37 6.08 3.47 11.57
CA CYS A 37 5.76 2.19 10.94
C CYS A 37 5.72 2.33 9.41
N LEU A 38 5.08 3.38 8.90
CA LEU A 38 5.05 3.67 7.45
C LEU A 38 6.44 3.93 6.88
N GLU A 39 7.30 4.69 7.56
CA GLU A 39 8.67 4.92 7.07
C GLU A 39 9.47 3.62 7.02
N GLY A 40 9.34 2.76 8.03
CA GLY A 40 9.93 1.42 8.03
C GLY A 40 9.41 0.56 6.86
N LEU A 41 8.11 0.58 6.62
CA LEU A 41 7.47 -0.10 5.50
C LEU A 41 7.98 0.41 4.14
N PHE A 42 8.13 1.72 3.97
CA PHE A 42 8.70 2.28 2.74
C PHE A 42 10.18 1.94 2.56
N GLY A 43 10.95 1.83 3.66
CA GLY A 43 12.30 1.28 3.62
C GLY A 43 12.32 -0.15 3.08
N PHE A 44 11.47 -1.01 3.62
CA PHE A 44 11.31 -2.40 3.17
C PHE A 44 10.90 -2.50 1.69
N ILE A 45 9.87 -1.77 1.28
CA ILE A 45 9.41 -1.72 -0.12
C ILE A 45 10.54 -1.25 -1.05
N GLY A 46 11.26 -0.21 -0.64
CA GLY A 46 12.40 0.31 -1.40
C GLY A 46 13.49 -0.74 -1.60
N SER A 47 13.85 -1.48 -0.54
CA SER A 47 14.80 -2.59 -0.63
C SER A 47 14.32 -3.71 -1.55
N PHE A 48 13.05 -4.14 -1.43
CA PHE A 48 12.45 -5.18 -2.28
C PHE A 48 12.50 -4.81 -3.77
N ILE A 49 12.13 -3.57 -4.10
CA ILE A 49 12.15 -3.06 -5.47
C ILE A 49 13.57 -3.07 -6.06
N VAL A 50 14.57 -2.68 -5.27
CA VAL A 50 15.96 -2.58 -5.74
C VAL A 50 16.60 -3.95 -5.97
N GLN A 51 16.10 -5.01 -5.31
CA GLN A 51 16.63 -6.37 -5.46
C GLN A 51 16.50 -6.91 -6.90
N SER A 52 15.42 -6.55 -7.62
CA SER A 52 15.23 -6.96 -9.01
C SER A 52 14.33 -5.99 -9.76
N HIS A 53 14.74 -5.62 -10.97
CA HIS A 53 13.93 -4.81 -11.89
C HIS A 53 12.68 -5.56 -12.41
N CYS A 54 12.62 -6.88 -12.20
CA CYS A 54 11.46 -7.72 -12.50
C CYS A 54 10.49 -7.82 -11.32
N ASN A 55 10.85 -7.33 -10.13
CA ASN A 55 9.93 -7.33 -9.00
C ASN A 55 8.73 -6.41 -9.24
N GLN A 56 7.59 -6.81 -8.70
CA GLN A 56 6.33 -6.09 -8.81
C GLN A 56 5.73 -5.84 -7.44
N LEU A 57 5.18 -4.65 -7.24
CA LEU A 57 4.49 -4.25 -6.02
C LEU A 57 3.00 -4.10 -6.29
N LEU A 58 2.19 -4.71 -5.42
CA LEU A 58 0.77 -4.47 -5.27
C LEU A 58 0.54 -3.96 -3.85
N PHE A 59 -0.15 -2.83 -3.69
CA PHE A 59 -0.42 -2.22 -2.39
C PHE A 59 -1.92 -1.95 -2.24
N ALA A 60 -2.54 -2.62 -1.29
CA ALA A 60 -3.94 -2.54 -0.97
C ALA A 60 -4.15 -2.01 0.46
N VAL A 61 -5.30 -1.39 0.71
CA VAL A 61 -5.68 -0.86 2.02
C VAL A 61 -7.12 -1.23 2.37
N TYR A 62 -7.41 -1.34 3.66
CA TYR A 62 -8.75 -1.54 4.20
C TYR A 62 -8.92 -0.80 5.54
N GLY A 63 -10.13 -0.80 6.12
CA GLY A 63 -10.36 -0.21 7.44
C GLY A 63 -10.60 1.31 7.46
N ALA A 64 -10.41 1.99 6.33
CA ALA A 64 -10.73 3.39 6.11
C ALA A 64 -11.49 3.56 4.77
N GLY A 65 -12.79 3.25 4.78
CA GLY A 65 -13.63 3.25 3.57
C GLY A 65 -13.66 1.90 2.85
N GLU A 66 -13.98 1.92 1.55
CA GLU A 66 -14.01 0.75 0.66
C GLU A 66 -12.61 0.12 0.48
N PRO A 67 -12.51 -1.21 0.30
CA PRO A 67 -11.22 -1.87 0.09
C PRO A 67 -10.61 -1.37 -1.22
N THR A 68 -9.37 -0.87 -1.17
CA THR A 68 -8.80 -0.13 -2.30
C THR A 68 -7.40 -0.62 -2.66
N ILE A 69 -7.16 -0.88 -3.94
CA ILE A 69 -5.82 -1.06 -4.50
C ILE A 69 -5.24 0.34 -4.76
N LEU A 70 -4.24 0.74 -3.99
CA LEU A 70 -3.57 2.03 -4.17
C LEU A 70 -2.52 1.95 -5.28
N PHE A 71 -1.74 0.87 -5.32
CA PHE A 71 -0.66 0.70 -6.28
C PHE A 71 -0.66 -0.72 -6.87
N PRO A 72 -0.40 -0.89 -8.18
CA PRO A 72 -0.16 0.17 -9.16
C PRO A 72 -1.44 0.96 -9.45
N LYS A 73 -1.29 2.22 -9.86
CA LYS A 73 -2.44 3.06 -10.23
C LYS A 73 -2.99 2.53 -11.56
N CYS A 74 -4.20 1.98 -11.56
CA CYS A 74 -4.96 1.80 -12.80
C CYS A 74 -5.69 3.10 -13.11
N ASP A 75 -5.01 4.02 -13.78
CA ASP A 75 -5.64 5.21 -14.37
C ASP A 75 -5.98 4.91 -15.84
N GLU A 76 -6.99 5.57 -16.41
CA GLU A 76 -7.31 5.45 -17.84
C GLU A 76 -6.20 6.07 -18.71
N ASN A 77 -5.38 6.93 -18.12
CA ASN A 77 -4.27 7.58 -18.80
C ASN A 77 -2.98 6.74 -18.78
N ILE A 78 -2.70 6.07 -19.91
CA ILE A 78 -1.49 5.24 -20.13
C ILE A 78 -0.18 6.00 -19.85
N ALA A 79 -0.10 7.31 -20.11
CA ALA A 79 1.12 8.09 -19.85
C ALA A 79 1.36 8.33 -18.35
N LEU A 80 0.30 8.42 -17.55
CA LEU A 80 0.39 8.48 -16.09
C LEU A 80 0.75 7.10 -15.54
N ASN A 81 0.12 6.05 -16.06
CA ASN A 81 0.48 4.68 -15.75
C ASN A 81 1.98 4.45 -16.00
N LEU A 82 2.54 4.81 -17.17
CA LEU A 82 3.97 4.64 -17.47
C LEU A 82 4.90 5.44 -16.53
N LYS A 83 4.50 6.63 -16.05
CA LYS A 83 5.27 7.40 -15.06
C LYS A 83 5.23 6.77 -13.66
N PHE A 84 4.09 6.26 -13.23
CA PHE A 84 3.90 5.63 -11.91
C PHE A 84 4.25 4.13 -11.88
N HIS A 85 4.29 3.45 -13.03
CA HIS A 85 4.76 2.08 -13.21
C HIS A 85 6.28 1.98 -13.22
N SER A 86 6.99 3.11 -13.32
CA SER A 86 8.36 3.15 -12.84
C SER A 86 8.29 2.91 -11.34
N GLN A 87 8.43 1.65 -10.91
CA GLN A 87 8.52 1.24 -9.51
C GLN A 87 9.80 1.80 -8.89
N GLN A 88 10.13 3.08 -9.09
CA GLN A 88 11.25 3.72 -8.43
C GLN A 88 10.83 3.99 -6.98
N PRO A 89 11.64 3.61 -5.97
CA PRO A 89 11.26 3.75 -4.56
C PRO A 89 10.76 5.15 -4.19
N LYS A 90 11.40 6.19 -4.73
CA LYS A 90 11.00 7.60 -4.53
C LYS A 90 9.60 7.91 -5.04
N ASN A 91 9.18 7.32 -6.15
CA ASN A 91 7.87 7.55 -6.76
C ASN A 91 6.79 6.80 -6.00
N VAL A 92 7.09 5.56 -5.58
CA VAL A 92 6.20 4.73 -4.76
C VAL A 92 5.88 5.42 -3.43
N ARG A 93 6.90 5.88 -2.68
CA ARG A 93 6.69 6.61 -1.42
C ARG A 93 5.95 7.93 -1.66
N ARG A 94 6.35 8.73 -2.65
CA ARG A 94 5.71 10.02 -2.98
C ARG A 94 4.23 9.86 -3.31
N PHE A 95 3.83 8.72 -3.85
CA PHE A 95 2.44 8.43 -4.19
C PHE A 95 1.66 7.82 -3.01
N LEU A 96 2.19 6.77 -2.37
CA LEU A 96 1.47 6.03 -1.34
C LEU A 96 1.34 6.81 -0.02
N PHE A 97 2.41 7.48 0.42
CA PHE A 97 2.42 8.19 1.70
C PHE A 97 1.27 9.21 1.84
N PRO A 98 1.12 10.21 0.94
CA PRO A 98 0.04 11.20 1.09
C PRO A 98 -1.35 10.57 1.01
N LYS A 99 -1.54 9.54 0.17
CA LYS A 99 -2.82 8.84 0.05
C LYS A 99 -3.21 8.07 1.31
N ILE A 100 -2.26 7.37 1.93
CA ILE A 100 -2.51 6.65 3.18
C ILE A 100 -2.89 7.64 4.29
N ILE A 101 -2.17 8.75 4.39
CA ILE A 101 -2.46 9.79 5.39
C ILE A 101 -3.82 10.46 5.13
N GLU A 102 -4.19 10.69 3.87
CA GLU A 102 -5.50 11.21 3.49
C GLU A 102 -6.62 10.25 3.94
N LEU A 103 -6.53 8.97 3.58
CA LEU A 103 -7.52 7.95 3.92
C LEU A 103 -7.69 7.79 5.43
N MET A 104 -6.61 7.84 6.19
CA MET A 104 -6.70 7.76 7.66
C MET A 104 -7.36 8.97 8.31
N LYS A 105 -7.30 10.15 7.68
CA LYS A 105 -7.94 11.37 8.18
C LYS A 105 -9.39 11.48 7.75
N SER A 106 -9.79 10.75 6.73
CA SER A 106 -11.15 10.75 6.21
C SER A 106 -12.10 10.03 7.17
N ASP A 107 -13.20 10.69 7.52
CA ASP A 107 -14.26 10.11 8.33
C ASP A 107 -15.12 9.20 7.46
N HIS A 108 -14.82 7.90 7.48
CA HIS A 108 -15.51 6.90 6.71
C HIS A 108 -16.57 6.21 7.56
N ALA A 109 -17.84 6.44 7.22
CA ALA A 109 -18.98 5.81 7.88
C ALA A 109 -18.99 4.27 7.77
N VAL A 110 -18.32 3.72 6.75
CA VAL A 110 -18.21 2.27 6.51
C VAL A 110 -16.73 1.89 6.46
N LYS A 111 -16.32 0.97 7.33
CA LYS A 111 -14.97 0.40 7.33
C LYS A 111 -15.01 -0.94 6.60
N SER A 112 -14.19 -1.10 5.56
CA SER A 112 -14.02 -2.37 4.86
C SER A 112 -13.35 -3.43 5.74
N SER A 113 -13.69 -4.70 5.51
CA SER A 113 -13.07 -5.84 6.18
C SER A 113 -11.82 -6.32 5.45
N LEU A 114 -10.95 -7.03 6.18
CA LEU A 114 -9.80 -7.71 5.60
C LEU A 114 -10.22 -8.66 4.47
N ASP A 115 -11.28 -9.45 4.65
CA ASP A 115 -11.76 -10.41 3.64
C ASP A 115 -12.14 -9.74 2.33
N SER A 116 -12.79 -8.56 2.39
CA SER A 116 -13.16 -7.79 1.21
C SER A 116 -11.92 -7.27 0.46
N CYS A 117 -10.90 -6.84 1.19
CA CYS A 117 -9.65 -6.36 0.62
C CYS A 117 -8.79 -7.50 0.08
N LEU A 118 -8.74 -8.63 0.77
CA LEU A 118 -8.10 -9.86 0.29
C LEU A 118 -8.74 -10.31 -1.02
N SER A 119 -10.07 -10.37 -1.08
CA SER A 119 -10.81 -10.76 -2.29
C SER A 119 -10.47 -9.83 -3.46
N ARG A 120 -10.46 -8.52 -3.23
CA ARG A 120 -10.12 -7.53 -4.27
C ARG A 120 -8.65 -7.65 -4.72
N THR A 121 -7.74 -7.89 -3.78
CA THR A 121 -6.31 -8.09 -4.04
C THR A 121 -6.08 -9.36 -4.86
N LEU A 122 -6.73 -10.46 -4.52
CA LEU A 122 -6.67 -11.72 -5.27
C LEU A 122 -7.26 -11.57 -6.67
N CYS A 123 -8.41 -10.91 -6.81
CA CYS A 123 -8.96 -10.60 -8.13
C CYS A 123 -7.96 -9.80 -8.98
N TYR A 124 -7.26 -8.83 -8.39
CA TYR A 124 -6.23 -8.08 -9.10
C TYR A 124 -5.09 -8.98 -9.57
N ILE A 125 -4.59 -9.86 -8.70
CA ILE A 125 -3.49 -10.79 -9.02
C ILE A 125 -3.89 -11.81 -10.09
N LEU A 126 -5.13 -12.30 -10.06
CA LEU A 126 -5.60 -13.36 -10.98
C LEU A 126 -6.04 -12.83 -12.35
N LEU A 127 -6.34 -11.53 -12.45
CA LEU A 127 -6.79 -10.90 -13.70
C LEU A 127 -5.66 -10.29 -14.54
N PHE A 128 -4.44 -10.22 -13.99
CA PHE A 128 -3.23 -9.73 -14.66
C PHE A 128 -2.19 -10.85 -14.78
#